data_AF-A0A7C2E3F3-F1
#
_entry.id   AF-A0A7C2E3F3-F1
#
_cell.length_a   1.000
_cell.length_b   1.000
_cell.length_c   1.000
_cell.angle_alpha   90.00
_cell.angle_beta   90.00
_cell.angle_gamma   90.00
#
_symmetry.space_group_name_H-M   'P 1'
#
loop_
_entity.id
_entity.type
_entity.pdbx_description
1 polymer ?
#
loop_
_entity_poly.entity_id
_entity_poly.type
_entity_poly.pdbx_seq_one_letter_code
_entity_poly.pdbx_strand_id
1 'polypeptide(L)' 'MARTIPIDDLTAEERIDLIGKLWDSLDPALATPITPALAAELDRREAEADAAPDAGDAWPEIRDDLRKKLP' A
#
# COMPACT_ATOMS: atom_id res chain seq x y z
N MET A 1 -22.14 -2.24 16.39
CA MET A 1 -21.28 -1.53 17.36
C MET A 1 -19.86 -1.57 16.83
N ALA A 2 -19.23 -0.43 16.57
CA ALA A 2 -17.82 -0.40 16.19
C ALA A 2 -16.98 -0.85 17.39
N ARG A 3 -16.04 -1.77 17.17
CA ARG A 3 -15.14 -2.26 18.21
C ARG A 3 -13.86 -1.46 18.16
N THR A 4 -13.54 -0.77 19.25
CA THR A 4 -12.29 -0.02 19.37
C THR A 4 -11.14 -0.98 19.61
N ILE A 5 -10.06 -0.84 18.85
CA ILE A 5 -8.80 -1.57 19.05
C ILE A 5 -7.80 -0.56 19.62
N PRO A 6 -7.24 -0.76 20.83
CA PRO A 6 -6.26 0.14 21.41
C PRO A 6 -4.89 -0.10 20.76
N ILE A 7 -4.69 0.45 19.55
CA ILE A 7 -3.47 0.23 18.76
C ILE A 7 -2.22 0.74 19.50
N ASP A 8 -2.37 1.79 20.32
CA ASP A 8 -1.28 2.38 21.09
C ASP A 8 -0.68 1.44 22.14
N ASP A 9 -1.45 0.45 22.59
CA ASP A 9 -0.99 -0.55 23.56
C ASP A 9 -0.22 -1.71 22.90
N LEU A 10 -0.21 -1.78 21.56
CA LEU A 10 0.46 -2.84 20.80
C LEU A 10 1.94 -2.52 20.57
N THR A 11 2.79 -3.52 20.76
CA THR A 11 4.18 -3.51 20.29
C THR A 11 4.24 -3.39 18.76
N ALA A 12 5.41 -3.04 18.22
CA ALA A 12 5.60 -2.95 16.78
C ALA A 12 5.31 -4.29 16.06
N GLU A 13 5.68 -5.41 16.67
CA GLU A 13 5.44 -6.75 16.12
C GLU A 13 3.94 -7.09 16.11
N GLU A 14 3.23 -6.83 17.21
CA GLU A 14 1.78 -7.04 17.29
C GLU A 14 1.00 -6.16 16.30
N ARG A 15 1.51 -4.95 16.01
CA ARG A 15 0.93 -4.09 14.98
C ARG A 15 1.09 -4.71 13.59
N ILE A 16 2.25 -5.28 13.27
CA ILE A 16 2.49 -5.94 11.98
C ILE A 16 1.59 -7.16 11.83
N ASP A 17 1.49 -7.98 12.87
CA ASP A 17 0.60 -9.14 12.90
C ASP A 17 -0.88 -8.74 12.74
N LEU A 18 -1.31 -7.68 13.43
CA LEU A 18 -2.65 -7.13 13.27
C LEU A 18 -2.91 -6.63 11.83
N ILE A 19 -1.95 -5.95 11.20
CA ILE A 19 -2.07 -5.53 9.80
C ILE A 19 -2.30 -6.73 8.89
N GLY A 20 -1.54 -7.81 9.06
CA GLY A 20 -1.70 -9.05 8.30
C GLY A 20 -3.10 -9.66 8.49
N LYS A 21 -3.55 -9.79 9.74
CA LYS A 21 -4.89 -10.32 10.05
C LYS A 21 -6.01 -9.47 9.47
N LEU A 22 -5.87 -8.14 9.51
CA LEU A 22 -6.85 -7.24 8.92
C LEU A 22 -6.88 -7.39 7.40
N TRP A 23 -5.71 -7.49 6.76
CA TRP A 23 -5.59 -7.74 5.33
C TRP A 23 -6.27 -9.04 4.90
N ASP A 24 -5.99 -10.14 5.60
CA ASP A 24 -6.56 -11.46 5.31
C ASP A 24 -8.07 -11.53 5.59
N SER A 25 -8.59 -10.62 6.43
CA SER A 25 -10.02 -10.55 6.76
C SER A 25 -10.87 -9.85 5.70
N LEU A 26 -10.25 -9.19 4.71
CA LEU A 26 -10.97 -8.49 3.66
C LEU A 26 -11.60 -9.50 2.70
N ASP A 27 -12.89 -9.31 2.37
CA ASP A 27 -13.56 -10.11 1.35
C ASP A 27 -13.16 -9.62 -0.06
N PRO A 28 -12.49 -10.44 -0.88
CA PRO A 28 -12.12 -10.06 -2.24
C PRO A 28 -13.32 -9.72 -3.11
N ALA A 29 -14.51 -10.24 -2.81
CA ALA A 29 -15.73 -9.93 -3.55
C ALA A 29 -16.20 -8.48 -3.34
N LEU A 30 -15.76 -7.82 -2.26
CA LEU A 30 -16.01 -6.40 -2.00
C LEU A 30 -14.97 -5.48 -2.66
N ALA A 31 -13.93 -6.04 -3.28
CA ALA A 31 -12.94 -5.26 -3.99
C ALA A 31 -13.58 -4.58 -5.22
N THR A 32 -13.09 -3.38 -5.55
CA THR A 32 -13.50 -2.72 -6.80
C THR A 32 -13.02 -3.58 -7.98
N PRO A 33 -13.90 -3.88 -8.96
CA PRO A 33 -13.51 -4.69 -10.11
C PRO A 33 -12.31 -4.07 -10.84
N ILE A 34 -11.27 -4.88 -11.06
CA ILE A 34 -10.14 -4.49 -11.89
C ILE A 34 -10.59 -4.55 -13.34
N THR A 35 -10.64 -3.39 -14.01
CA THR A 35 -10.92 -3.36 -15.45
C THR A 35 -9.78 -3.99 -16.23
N PRO A 36 -10.01 -4.55 -17.44
CA PRO A 36 -8.93 -5.10 -18.27
C PRO A 36 -7.81 -4.08 -18.54
N ALA A 37 -8.15 -2.81 -18.68
CA ALA A 37 -7.17 -1.74 -18.87
C ALA A 37 -6.31 -1.51 -17.61
N LEU A 38 -6.92 -1.57 -16.43
CA LEU A 38 -6.18 -1.45 -15.16
C LEU A 38 -5.29 -2.67 -14.93
N ALA A 39 -5.77 -3.89 -15.24
CA ALA A 39 -4.95 -5.10 -15.15
C ALA A 39 -3.71 -5.00 -16.05
N ALA A 40 -3.88 -4.63 -17.32
CA ALA A 40 -2.77 -4.46 -18.25
C ALA A 40 -1.76 -3.39 -17.81
N GLU A 41 -2.24 -2.32 -17.16
CA GLU A 41 -1.38 -1.29 -16.60
C GLU A 41 -0.59 -1.80 -15.39
N LEU A 42 -1.20 -2.61 -14.52
CA LEU A 42 -0.50 -3.22 -13.39
C LEU A 42 0.58 -4.19 -13.88
N ASP A 43 0.26 -5.06 -14.84
CA ASP A 43 1.21 -5.99 -15.46
C ASP A 43 2.41 -5.25 -16.08
N ARG A 44 2.14 -4.13 -16.77
CA ARG A 44 3.19 -3.28 -17.36
C ARG A 44 4.11 -2.71 -16.27
N ARG A 45 3.55 -2.20 -15.18
CA ARG A 45 4.33 -1.59 -14.09
C ARG A 45 5.12 -2.62 -13.29
N GLU A 46 4.59 -3.82 -13.12
CA GLU A 46 5.31 -4.94 -12.52
C GLU A 46 6.54 -5.31 -13.36
N ALA A 47 6.37 -5.48 -14.67
CA ALA A 47 7.47 -5.77 -15.59
C ALA A 47 8.54 -4.66 -15.60
N GLU A 48 8.13 -3.39 -15.49
CA GLU A 48 9.06 -2.26 -15.38
C GLU A 48 9.86 -2.27 -14.07
N ALA A 49 9.19 -2.59 -12.95
CA ALA A 49 9.85 -2.70 -11.65
C ALA A 49 10.84 -3.86 -11.61
N ASP A 50 10.46 -5.02 -12.15
CA ASP A 50 11.34 -6.20 -12.23
C ASP A 50 12.56 -5.95 -13.13
N ALA A 51 12.38 -5.21 -14.22
CA ALA A 51 13.46 -4.86 -15.13
C ALA A 51 14.47 -3.86 -14.51
N ALA A 52 14.03 -3.05 -13.55
CA ALA A 52 14.83 -1.99 -12.94
C ALA A 52 14.53 -1.81 -11.43
N PRO A 53 14.91 -2.79 -10.58
CA PRO A 53 14.53 -2.79 -9.16
C PRO A 53 15.12 -1.61 -8.37
N ASP A 54 16.25 -1.05 -8.83
CA ASP A 54 16.92 0.10 -8.20
C ASP A 54 16.45 1.46 -8.76
N ALA A 55 15.48 1.48 -9.67
CA ALA A 55 14.97 2.71 -10.28
C ALA A 55 13.95 3.47 -9.42
N GLY A 56 13.72 3.03 -8.18
CA GLY A 56 12.86 3.73 -7.24
C GLY A 56 13.53 5.00 -6.69
N ASP A 57 12.80 6.10 -6.65
CA ASP A 57 13.26 7.32 -5.98
C ASP A 57 13.23 7.15 -4.45
N ALA A 58 14.19 7.78 -3.75
CA ALA A 58 14.21 7.73 -2.30
C ALA A 58 13.04 8.52 -1.71
N TRP A 59 12.34 7.95 -0.74
CA TRP A 59 11.18 8.61 -0.12
C TRP A 59 11.42 10.06 0.34
N PRO A 60 12.56 10.42 0.97
CA PRO A 60 12.83 11.80 1.34
C PRO A 60 12.78 12.77 0.16
N GLU A 61 13.27 12.35 -1.02
CA GLU A 61 13.32 13.17 -2.23
C GLU A 61 11.90 13.44 -2.77
N ILE A 62 11.11 12.37 -2.93
CA ILE A 62 9.70 12.47 -3.34
C ILE A 62 8.92 13.38 -2.38
N ARG A 63 9.06 13.13 -1.06
CA ARG A 63 8.36 13.89 -0.02
C ARG A 63 8.70 15.38 -0.09
N ASP A 64 9.97 15.71 -0.24
CA ASP A 64 10.42 17.10 -0.24
C ASP A 64 9.96 17.82 -1.52
N ASP A 65 9.91 17.13 -2.65
CA ASP A 65 9.34 17.65 -3.90
C ASP A 65 7.82 17.85 -3.82
N LEU A 66 7.09 16.95 -3.17
CA LEU A 66 5.66 17.12 -2.94
C LEU A 66 5.37 18.32 -2.04
N ARG A 67 6.17 18.53 -0.98
CA ARG A 67 6.04 19.68 -0.09
C ARG A 67 6.25 21.02 -0.79
N LYS A 68 7.16 21.10 -1.77
CA LYS A 68 7.35 22.31 -2.58
C LYS A 68 6.14 22.63 -3.47
N LYS A 69 5.32 21.62 -3.80
CA LYS A 69 4.15 21.74 -4.68
C LYS A 69 2.84 22.00 -3.91
N LEU A 70 2.86 21.83 -2.58
CA LEU A 70 1.73 22.15 -1.71
C LEU A 70 1.78 23.65 -1.35
N PRO A 71 0.67 24.39 -1.50
CA PRO A 71 0.59 25.82 -1.18
C PRO A 71 0.71 26.11 0.32
#